data_AF-A0A654CH29-F1
#
_entry.id   AF-A0A654CH29-F1
#
_cell.length_a   1.000
_cell.length_b   1.000
_cell.length_c   1.000
_cell.angle_alpha   90.00
_cell.angle_beta   90.00
_cell.angle_gamma   90.00
#
_symmetry.space_group_name_H-M   'P 1'
#
loop_
_entity.id
_entity.type
_entity.pdbx_description
1 polymer ?
#
loop_
_entity_poly.entity_id
_entity_poly.type
_entity_poly.pdbx_seq_one_letter_code
_entity_poly.pdbx_strand_id
1 'polypeptide(L)'
;MVKTRAGAIGALLLLLAAPVSAAPARDAHLATLSTRLFPHLRALPTSPARQRRLDACVGRAPCLVEAAIWRDDERESVARRMPSEADAIRREIDGLNEVLRVYGVGKLPRYPLVDGPDEAFGSAALAAKVADAVMLADAQRDDPAVAGDYGLSLALALLDANDKDAAAAFEPLDERFNAAAMTKARETDWGRFRYLAIVALGVGPDDLATPLSARGKVNVRLAAERFAQGLAPFIIVSGSAVHPRGTRHVEALEMQRALIDRFGVPPAAIVVEPYARHTTTNLRNATRRLHALGAPLAQDVLVVSNVGHIDAIVSPAFVIRNQAELGYQPGTIAGRPSPNEAVFRPLAASLRIDPGDPLDP
;
A
#
# COMPACT_ATOMS: atom_id res chain seq x y z
N MET A 1 -11.47 32.44 -87.25
CA MET A 1 -10.20 32.16 -86.54
C MET A 1 -10.29 32.78 -85.16
N VAL A 2 -10.05 31.97 -84.13
CA VAL A 2 -9.46 32.25 -82.80
C VAL A 2 -10.12 31.29 -81.82
N LYS A 3 -9.31 30.30 -81.40
CA LYS A 3 -9.61 29.30 -80.38
C LYS A 3 -9.46 29.96 -79.01
N THR A 4 -10.37 29.69 -78.09
CA THR A 4 -10.14 29.87 -76.66
C THR A 4 -10.56 28.59 -75.93
N ARG A 5 -9.54 27.87 -75.44
CA ARG A 5 -9.64 26.84 -74.40
C ARG A 5 -9.48 27.53 -73.05
N ALA A 6 -10.34 27.21 -72.10
CA ALA A 6 -10.10 27.25 -70.65
C ALA A 6 -11.27 26.47 -70.03
N GLY A 7 -11.13 25.49 -69.16
CA GLY A 7 -10.05 25.07 -68.28
C GLY A 7 -10.78 24.55 -67.03
N ALA A 8 -10.96 23.24 -66.92
CA ALA A 8 -11.67 22.63 -65.80
C ALA A 8 -10.79 22.73 -64.54
N ILE A 9 -11.23 23.52 -63.56
CA ILE A 9 -10.59 23.63 -62.25
C ILE A 9 -11.06 22.44 -61.42
N GLY A 10 -10.19 21.44 -61.26
CA GLY A 10 -10.34 20.40 -60.25
C GLY A 10 -10.01 20.97 -58.87
N ALA A 11 -10.99 21.03 -57.98
CA ALA A 11 -10.77 21.36 -56.58
C ALA A 11 -10.07 20.17 -55.90
N LEU A 12 -8.78 20.31 -55.61
CA LEU A 12 -8.01 19.38 -54.81
C LEU A 12 -8.37 19.60 -53.33
N LEU A 13 -9.19 18.72 -52.76
CA LEU A 13 -9.41 18.66 -51.31
C LEU A 13 -8.11 18.18 -50.64
N LEU A 14 -7.35 19.13 -50.09
CA LEU A 14 -6.27 18.85 -49.14
C LEU A 14 -6.91 18.41 -47.81
N LEU A 15 -7.00 17.10 -47.62
CA LEU A 15 -7.20 16.50 -46.29
C LEU A 15 -5.97 16.85 -45.44
N LEU A 16 -6.08 17.89 -44.63
CA LEU A 16 -5.16 18.16 -43.54
C LEU A 16 -5.23 16.98 -42.57
N ALA A 17 -4.29 16.04 -42.69
CA ALA A 17 -4.10 15.01 -41.68
C ALA A 17 -3.64 15.73 -40.41
N ALA A 18 -4.55 15.92 -39.46
CA ALA A 18 -4.17 16.37 -38.12
C ALA A 18 -3.10 15.38 -37.60
N PRO A 19 -1.98 15.86 -37.03
CA PRO A 19 -1.02 14.96 -36.42
C PRO A 19 -1.76 14.17 -35.35
N VAL A 20 -1.77 12.85 -35.50
CA VAL A 20 -2.20 11.95 -34.43
C VAL A 20 -1.20 12.16 -33.31
N SER A 21 -1.54 13.01 -32.35
CA SER A 21 -0.77 13.15 -31.12
C SER A 21 -0.89 11.80 -30.39
N ALA A 22 0.13 10.96 -30.52
CA ALA A 22 0.19 9.71 -29.80
C ALA A 22 0.27 10.06 -28.30
N ALA A 23 -0.76 9.68 -27.54
CA ALA A 23 -0.74 9.83 -26.09
C ALA A 23 0.46 9.06 -25.52
N PRO A 24 1.11 9.55 -24.45
CA PRO A 24 2.20 8.82 -23.81
C PRO A 24 1.73 7.43 -23.38
N ALA A 25 2.61 6.44 -23.50
CA ALA A 25 2.38 5.12 -22.94
C ALA A 25 2.10 5.28 -21.43
N ARG A 26 1.09 4.56 -20.94
CA ARG A 26 0.71 4.59 -19.52
C ARG A 26 1.03 3.26 -18.89
N ASP A 27 1.82 3.30 -17.83
CA ASP A 27 2.05 2.17 -16.96
C ASP A 27 0.97 2.12 -15.86
N ALA A 28 0.08 1.14 -15.96
CA ALA A 28 -0.99 0.94 -14.99
C ALA A 28 -0.44 0.56 -13.61
N HIS A 29 0.68 -0.17 -13.55
CA HIS A 29 1.31 -0.58 -12.30
C HIS A 29 1.88 0.63 -11.56
N LEU A 30 2.64 1.46 -12.28
CA LEU A 30 3.16 2.72 -11.78
C LEU A 30 2.05 3.65 -11.29
N ALA A 31 0.95 3.76 -12.05
CA ALA A 31 -0.22 4.55 -11.67
C ALA A 31 -0.86 4.08 -10.36
N THR A 32 -0.97 2.76 -10.15
CA THR A 32 -1.49 2.18 -8.91
C THR A 32 -0.56 2.48 -7.73
N LEU A 33 0.74 2.24 -7.87
CA LEU A 33 1.72 2.54 -6.81
C LEU A 33 1.70 4.03 -6.45
N SER A 34 1.78 4.91 -7.46
CA SER A 34 1.73 6.36 -7.28
C SER A 34 0.47 6.82 -6.54
N THR A 35 -0.70 6.28 -6.92
CA THR A 35 -1.98 6.63 -6.27
C THR A 35 -2.07 6.13 -4.83
N ARG A 36 -1.50 4.97 -4.52
CA ARG A 36 -1.57 4.38 -3.19
C ARG A 36 -0.56 4.99 -2.21
N LEU A 37 0.62 5.37 -2.71
CA LEU A 37 1.71 5.88 -1.88
C LEU A 37 1.70 7.40 -1.77
N PHE A 38 1.47 8.10 -2.89
CA PHE A 38 1.75 9.52 -3.03
C PHE A 38 0.63 10.32 -3.73
N PRO A 39 -0.65 10.15 -3.36
CA PRO A 39 -1.75 10.80 -4.06
C PRO A 39 -1.66 12.33 -4.08
N HIS A 40 -1.06 12.97 -3.07
CA HIS A 40 -0.91 14.42 -3.03
C HIS A 40 0.32 14.91 -3.80
N LEU A 41 1.35 14.09 -3.98
CA LEU A 41 2.59 14.53 -4.66
C LEU A 41 2.49 14.59 -6.19
N ARG A 42 1.55 13.85 -6.79
CA ARG A 42 1.34 13.77 -8.25
C ARG A 42 1.04 15.09 -8.96
N ALA A 43 0.63 16.10 -8.20
CA ALA A 43 0.27 17.41 -8.73
C ALA A 43 1.23 18.52 -8.29
N LEU A 44 2.30 18.17 -7.57
CA LEU A 44 3.18 19.17 -6.99
C LEU A 44 4.24 19.63 -8.00
N PRO A 45 4.32 20.94 -8.28
CA PRO A 45 5.37 21.47 -9.14
C PRO A 45 6.71 21.44 -8.41
N THR A 46 7.76 21.00 -9.11
CA THR A 46 9.14 21.08 -8.62
C THR A 46 9.61 22.54 -8.56
N SER A 47 10.27 22.92 -7.47
CA SER A 47 10.86 24.25 -7.37
C SER A 47 12.06 24.39 -8.32
N PRO A 48 12.33 25.57 -8.92
CA PRO A 48 13.49 25.76 -9.80
C PRO A 48 14.84 25.45 -9.13
N ALA A 49 14.95 25.68 -7.82
CA ALA A 49 16.17 25.37 -7.07
C ALA A 49 16.38 23.86 -6.94
N ARG A 50 15.30 23.11 -6.74
CA ARG A 50 15.32 21.65 -6.68
C ARG A 50 15.61 21.05 -8.06
N GLN A 51 14.99 21.58 -9.12
CA GLN A 51 15.27 21.15 -10.49
C GLN A 51 16.76 21.32 -10.84
N ARG A 52 17.34 22.50 -10.55
CA ARG A 52 18.79 22.73 -10.77
C ARG A 52 19.68 21.75 -10.00
N ARG A 53 19.28 21.32 -8.80
CA ARG A 53 20.01 20.32 -8.00
C ARG A 53 19.99 18.96 -8.68
N LEU A 54 18.84 18.56 -9.22
CA LEU A 54 18.69 17.32 -9.99
C LEU A 54 19.49 17.37 -11.29
N ASP A 55 19.37 18.46 -12.06
CA ASP A 55 20.06 18.64 -13.34
C ASP A 55 21.59 18.57 -13.18
N ALA A 56 22.12 19.08 -12.07
CA ALA A 56 23.55 19.02 -11.77
C ALA A 56 24.06 17.58 -11.58
N CYS A 57 23.19 16.61 -11.28
CA CYS A 57 23.54 15.22 -11.02
C CYS A 57 23.30 14.28 -12.23
N VAL A 58 22.80 14.78 -13.36
CA VAL A 58 22.52 13.97 -14.55
C VAL A 58 23.71 13.07 -14.93
N GLY A 59 23.43 11.80 -15.20
CA GLY A 59 24.43 10.77 -15.53
C GLY A 59 25.17 10.20 -14.32
N ARG A 60 24.85 10.60 -13.08
CA ARG A 60 25.49 10.11 -11.85
C ARG A 60 24.43 9.60 -10.87
N ALA A 61 24.07 8.32 -10.98
CA ALA A 61 22.95 7.73 -10.23
C ALA A 61 23.01 7.98 -8.70
N PRO A 62 24.15 7.79 -7.99
CA PRO A 62 24.22 8.10 -6.56
C PRO A 62 23.98 9.59 -6.25
N CYS A 63 24.46 10.50 -7.11
CA CYS A 63 24.21 11.94 -6.98
C CYS A 63 22.72 12.26 -7.16
N LEU A 64 22.07 11.64 -8.16
CA LEU A 64 20.64 11.86 -8.45
C LEU A 64 19.75 11.43 -7.29
N VAL A 65 20.02 10.26 -6.68
CA VAL A 65 19.28 9.80 -5.51
C VAL A 65 19.39 10.82 -4.36
N GLU A 66 20.59 11.23 -4.01
CA GLU A 66 20.82 12.21 -2.95
C GLU A 66 20.16 13.58 -3.27
N ALA A 67 20.25 14.02 -4.52
CA ALA A 67 19.60 15.24 -4.99
C ALA A 67 18.07 15.17 -4.93
N ALA A 68 17.50 13.98 -5.17
CA ALA A 68 16.07 13.72 -5.13
C ALA A 68 15.51 13.66 -3.70
N ILE A 69 16.33 13.55 -2.66
CA ILE A 69 15.83 13.67 -1.30
C ILE A 69 15.34 15.11 -1.06
N TRP A 70 14.10 15.24 -0.62
CA TRP A 70 13.51 16.51 -0.21
C TRP A 70 14.14 16.99 1.10
N ARG A 71 14.50 18.27 1.13
CA ARG A 71 14.95 18.93 2.37
C ARG A 71 13.76 19.41 3.20
N ASP A 72 13.98 19.60 4.49
CA ASP A 72 12.95 20.05 5.43
C ASP A 72 12.34 21.40 5.03
N ASP A 73 13.15 22.35 4.56
CA ASP A 73 12.68 23.65 4.09
C ASP A 73 11.79 23.54 2.84
N GLU A 74 12.12 22.62 1.94
CA GLU A 74 11.33 22.30 0.74
C GLU A 74 10.00 21.66 1.12
N ARG A 75 10.03 20.65 2.01
CA ARG A 75 8.84 19.97 2.53
C ARG A 75 7.88 20.96 3.19
N GLU A 76 8.38 21.78 4.11
CA GLU A 76 7.56 22.76 4.82
C GLU A 76 7.05 23.88 3.91
N SER A 77 7.84 24.26 2.88
CA SER A 77 7.40 25.23 1.87
C SER A 77 6.20 24.74 1.07
N VAL A 78 6.16 23.45 0.71
CA VAL A 78 5.01 22.86 0.03
C VAL A 78 3.83 22.70 0.99
N ALA A 79 4.05 22.14 2.17
CA ALA A 79 3.00 21.94 3.16
C ALA A 79 2.27 23.25 3.52
N ARG A 80 3.00 24.38 3.63
CA ARG A 80 2.40 25.70 3.87
C ARG A 80 1.52 26.22 2.74
N ARG A 81 1.72 25.77 1.50
CA ARG A 81 0.87 26.18 0.35
C ARG A 81 -0.47 25.45 0.34
N MET A 82 -0.58 24.33 1.03
CA MET A 82 -1.79 23.51 1.10
C MET A 82 -2.13 23.17 2.56
N PRO A 83 -2.57 24.16 3.37
CA PRO A 83 -2.70 23.99 4.82
C PRO A 83 -3.64 22.86 5.25
N SER A 84 -4.70 22.58 4.48
CA SER A 84 -5.65 21.49 4.76
C SER A 84 -5.06 20.10 4.58
N GLU A 85 -4.00 19.97 3.76
CA GLU A 85 -3.35 18.71 3.41
C GLU A 85 -1.91 18.65 3.92
N ALA A 86 -1.48 19.66 4.68
CA ALA A 86 -0.10 19.86 5.09
C ALA A 86 0.51 18.63 5.77
N ASP A 87 -0.25 17.96 6.64
CA ASP A 87 0.21 16.75 7.33
C ASP A 87 0.28 15.53 6.41
N ALA A 88 -0.60 15.42 5.41
CA ALA A 88 -0.55 14.36 4.41
C ALA A 88 0.66 14.54 3.50
N ILE A 89 0.87 15.77 3.01
CA ILE A 89 2.03 16.13 2.18
C ILE A 89 3.35 15.87 2.92
N ARG A 90 3.45 16.26 4.20
CA ARG A 90 4.65 15.96 5.01
C ARG A 90 4.92 14.46 5.07
N ARG A 91 3.90 13.66 5.41
CA ARG A 91 4.03 12.20 5.46
C ARG A 91 4.43 11.59 4.12
N GLU A 92 3.83 12.05 3.02
CA GLU A 92 4.17 11.56 1.68
C GLU A 92 5.59 11.90 1.26
N ILE A 93 6.05 13.13 1.52
CA ILE A 93 7.44 13.53 1.27
C ILE A 93 8.41 12.72 2.15
N ASP A 94 8.06 12.49 3.42
CA ASP A 94 8.87 11.71 4.34
C ASP A 94 8.97 10.24 3.91
N GLY A 95 7.86 9.65 3.46
CA GLY A 95 7.83 8.28 2.90
C GLY A 95 8.60 8.17 1.59
N LEU A 96 8.46 9.15 0.68
CA LEU A 96 9.23 9.22 -0.56
C LEU A 96 10.73 9.28 -0.24
N ASN A 97 11.12 10.14 0.70
CA ASN A 97 12.50 10.23 1.17
C ASN A 97 12.99 8.94 1.80
N GLU A 98 12.14 8.22 2.53
CA GLU A 98 12.50 6.93 3.12
C GLU A 98 12.77 5.88 2.04
N VAL A 99 11.94 5.81 0.98
CA VAL A 99 12.18 4.95 -0.18
C VAL A 99 13.53 5.28 -0.84
N LEU A 100 13.79 6.56 -1.13
CA LEU A 100 15.06 7.01 -1.71
C LEU A 100 16.25 6.62 -0.83
N ARG A 101 16.14 6.76 0.50
CA ARG A 101 17.22 6.41 1.42
C ARG A 101 17.44 4.91 1.52
N VAL A 102 16.38 4.11 1.66
CA VAL A 102 16.49 2.67 1.85
C VAL A 102 16.95 1.98 0.57
N TYR A 103 16.28 2.25 -0.55
CA TYR A 103 16.52 1.53 -1.81
C TYR A 103 17.54 2.23 -2.70
N GLY A 104 17.71 3.55 -2.57
CA GLY A 104 18.66 4.33 -3.38
C GLY A 104 20.01 4.53 -2.70
N VAL A 105 20.03 4.97 -1.44
CA VAL A 105 21.28 5.24 -0.69
C VAL A 105 21.81 3.99 0.02
N GLY A 106 20.92 3.06 0.40
CA GLY A 106 21.28 1.87 1.16
C GLY A 106 21.18 2.06 2.69
N LYS A 107 20.28 2.91 3.16
CA LYS A 107 19.90 3.00 4.57
C LYS A 107 19.21 1.70 5.00
N LEU A 108 19.53 1.21 6.21
CA LEU A 108 18.77 0.09 6.79
C LEU A 108 17.30 0.48 7.01
N PRO A 109 16.34 -0.34 6.54
CA PRO A 109 14.92 -0.11 6.80
C PRO A 109 14.60 -0.42 8.27
N ARG A 110 13.39 -0.05 8.70
CA ARG A 110 12.90 -0.31 10.05
C ARG A 110 12.90 -1.81 10.40
N TYR A 111 12.55 -2.68 9.45
CA TYR A 111 12.54 -4.12 9.63
C TYR A 111 13.45 -4.84 8.61
N PRO A 112 14.78 -4.81 8.82
CA PRO A 112 15.75 -5.32 7.83
C PRO A 112 15.62 -6.83 7.55
N LEU A 113 14.97 -7.60 8.42
CA LEU A 113 14.73 -9.02 8.20
C LEU A 113 13.69 -9.28 7.10
N VAL A 114 12.83 -8.30 6.79
CA VAL A 114 11.72 -8.47 5.84
C VAL A 114 11.56 -7.32 4.84
N ASP A 115 12.27 -6.22 5.04
CA ASP A 115 12.21 -5.00 4.21
C ASP A 115 13.54 -4.66 3.56
N GLY A 116 13.50 -3.76 2.58
CA GLY A 116 14.68 -3.21 1.92
C GLY A 116 15.06 -3.99 0.66
N PRO A 117 16.16 -3.59 0.00
CA PRO A 117 16.66 -4.26 -1.19
C PRO A 117 17.07 -5.71 -0.89
N ASP A 118 17.08 -6.55 -1.93
CA ASP A 118 17.56 -7.93 -1.80
C ASP A 118 19.10 -8.00 -1.90
N GLU A 119 19.72 -7.01 -2.55
CA GLU A 119 21.15 -6.82 -2.60
C GLU A 119 21.72 -6.29 -1.27
N ALA A 120 22.93 -6.74 -0.93
CA ALA A 120 23.61 -6.27 0.28
C ALA A 120 23.93 -4.77 0.22
N PHE A 121 23.75 -4.09 1.34
CA PHE A 121 24.06 -2.66 1.49
C PHE A 121 25.54 -2.38 1.18
N GLY A 122 25.79 -1.33 0.39
CA GLY A 122 27.14 -0.93 -0.04
C GLY A 122 27.78 -1.83 -1.11
N SER A 123 27.04 -2.82 -1.65
CA SER A 123 27.56 -3.70 -2.70
C SER A 123 27.50 -3.06 -4.09
N ALA A 124 28.35 -3.55 -5.00
CA ALA A 124 28.29 -3.18 -6.42
C ALA A 124 26.96 -3.60 -7.08
N ALA A 125 26.33 -4.68 -6.58
CA ALA A 125 25.02 -5.13 -7.05
C ALA A 125 23.92 -4.11 -6.72
N LEU A 126 23.91 -3.58 -5.49
CA LEU A 126 22.99 -2.49 -5.12
C LEU A 126 23.23 -1.24 -5.97
N ALA A 127 24.49 -0.86 -6.22
CA ALA A 127 24.81 0.29 -7.06
C ALA A 127 24.32 0.12 -8.51
N ALA A 128 24.41 -1.09 -9.07
CA ALA A 128 23.86 -1.41 -10.38
C ALA A 128 22.33 -1.32 -10.38
N LYS A 129 21.67 -1.88 -9.36
CA LYS A 129 20.21 -1.79 -9.18
C LYS A 129 19.69 -0.35 -9.15
N VAL A 130 20.43 0.54 -8.47
CA VAL A 130 20.11 1.97 -8.41
C VAL A 130 20.30 2.64 -9.77
N ALA A 131 21.32 2.26 -10.54
CA ALA A 131 21.51 2.76 -11.90
C ALA A 131 20.36 2.34 -12.83
N ASP A 132 19.90 1.08 -12.72
CA ASP A 132 18.75 0.59 -13.47
C ASP A 132 17.46 1.34 -13.09
N ALA A 133 17.24 1.62 -11.80
CA ALA A 133 16.10 2.42 -11.34
C ALA A 133 16.14 3.86 -11.88
N VAL A 134 17.32 4.48 -12.00
CA VAL A 134 17.47 5.79 -12.64
C VAL A 134 17.11 5.73 -14.12
N MET A 135 17.58 4.71 -14.84
CA MET A 135 17.21 4.51 -16.25
C MET A 135 15.70 4.31 -16.42
N LEU A 136 15.07 3.56 -15.51
CA LEU A 136 13.62 3.35 -15.49
C LEU A 136 12.87 4.65 -15.21
N ALA A 137 13.30 5.45 -14.23
CA ALA A 137 12.69 6.75 -13.94
C ALA A 137 12.78 7.72 -15.13
N ASP A 138 13.91 7.74 -15.83
CA ASP A 138 14.07 8.52 -17.07
C ASP A 138 13.11 8.07 -18.16
N ALA A 139 12.88 6.76 -18.30
CA ALA A 139 11.92 6.20 -19.26
C ALA A 139 10.46 6.52 -18.88
N GLN A 140 10.17 6.70 -17.59
CA GLN A 140 8.84 7.03 -17.05
C GLN A 140 8.52 8.53 -17.05
N ARG A 141 9.47 9.41 -17.42
CA ARG A 141 9.35 10.87 -17.24
C ARG A 141 8.11 11.53 -17.83
N ASP A 142 7.56 10.96 -18.90
CA ASP A 142 6.39 11.47 -19.61
C ASP A 142 5.09 10.74 -19.20
N ASP A 143 5.16 9.78 -18.27
CA ASP A 143 4.00 9.07 -17.75
C ASP A 143 3.20 10.00 -16.81
N PRO A 144 1.89 10.20 -17.06
CA PRO A 144 1.03 11.03 -16.22
C PRO A 144 0.88 10.53 -14.77
N ALA A 145 1.25 9.28 -14.46
CA ALA A 145 1.27 8.73 -13.11
C ALA A 145 2.31 9.41 -12.20
N VAL A 146 3.41 9.89 -12.78
CA VAL A 146 4.56 10.48 -12.07
C VAL A 146 4.84 11.90 -12.52
N ALA A 147 3.85 12.56 -13.11
CA ALA A 147 3.95 13.96 -13.48
C ALA A 147 4.39 14.82 -12.28
N GLY A 148 5.33 15.75 -12.52
CA GLY A 148 5.87 16.62 -11.47
C GLY A 148 7.33 16.31 -11.14
N ASP A 149 7.61 16.01 -9.88
CA ASP A 149 8.97 15.88 -9.37
C ASP A 149 9.64 14.57 -9.75
N TYR A 150 10.86 14.65 -10.29
CA TYR A 150 11.67 13.47 -10.65
C TYR A 150 11.88 12.50 -9.47
N GLY A 151 11.92 13.01 -8.24
CA GLY A 151 12.06 12.17 -7.04
C GLY A 151 10.89 11.20 -6.84
N LEU A 152 9.67 11.55 -7.29
CA LEU A 152 8.52 10.64 -7.27
C LEU A 152 8.73 9.47 -8.23
N SER A 153 9.09 9.78 -9.48
CA SER A 153 9.40 8.75 -10.48
C SER A 153 10.53 7.85 -10.02
N LEU A 154 11.61 8.43 -9.48
CA LEU A 154 12.76 7.67 -8.99
C LEU A 154 12.42 6.78 -7.80
N ALA A 155 11.62 7.26 -6.83
CA ALA A 155 11.21 6.45 -5.69
C ALA A 155 10.38 5.23 -6.13
N LEU A 156 9.44 5.42 -7.06
CA LEU A 156 8.63 4.33 -7.59
C LEU A 156 9.46 3.36 -8.44
N ALA A 157 10.36 3.87 -9.28
CA ALA A 157 11.29 3.06 -10.05
C ALA A 157 12.25 2.25 -9.17
N LEU A 158 12.67 2.78 -8.02
CA LEU A 158 13.46 2.03 -7.04
C LEU A 158 12.69 0.87 -6.42
N LEU A 159 11.40 1.06 -6.09
CA LEU A 159 10.55 -0.03 -5.60
C LEU A 159 10.35 -1.10 -6.68
N ASP A 160 10.02 -0.67 -7.90
CA ASP A 160 9.79 -1.54 -9.06
C ASP A 160 11.05 -2.35 -9.41
N ALA A 161 12.19 -1.68 -9.52
CA ALA A 161 13.46 -2.36 -9.76
C ALA A 161 13.75 -3.45 -8.72
N ASN A 162 13.33 -3.29 -7.46
CA ASN A 162 13.53 -4.24 -6.36
C ASN A 162 12.38 -5.26 -6.19
N ASP A 163 11.45 -5.34 -7.15
CA ASP A 163 10.26 -6.19 -7.10
C ASP A 163 9.43 -5.95 -5.81
N LYS A 164 9.37 -4.70 -5.35
CA LYS A 164 8.68 -4.28 -4.12
C LYS A 164 7.32 -3.68 -4.44
N ASP A 165 6.44 -4.52 -4.95
CA ASP A 165 5.17 -4.16 -5.56
C ASP A 165 3.94 -4.41 -4.66
N ALA A 166 4.16 -4.86 -3.42
CA ALA A 166 3.11 -5.34 -2.53
C ALA A 166 1.96 -4.36 -2.30
N ALA A 167 2.22 -3.05 -2.35
CA ALA A 167 1.18 -2.02 -2.25
C ALA A 167 0.17 -2.10 -3.40
N ALA A 168 0.58 -2.51 -4.61
CA ALA A 168 -0.27 -2.62 -5.79
C ALA A 168 -0.76 -4.05 -6.08
N ALA A 169 -0.10 -5.08 -5.57
CA ALA A 169 -0.29 -6.49 -5.96
C ALA A 169 -1.75 -6.99 -5.91
N PHE A 170 -2.55 -6.50 -4.97
CA PHE A 170 -3.92 -6.97 -4.76
C PHE A 170 -5.00 -6.08 -5.38
N GLU A 171 -4.63 -4.96 -6.03
CA GLU A 171 -5.62 -4.03 -6.59
C GLU A 171 -6.29 -4.56 -7.88
N PRO A 172 -7.57 -4.23 -8.14
CA PRO A 172 -8.55 -3.68 -7.20
C PRO A 172 -8.95 -4.70 -6.11
N LEU A 173 -8.63 -4.41 -4.83
CA LEU A 173 -8.73 -5.41 -3.75
C LEU A 173 -10.16 -5.90 -3.56
N ASP A 174 -11.12 -4.97 -3.52
CA ASP A 174 -12.47 -5.30 -3.13
C ASP A 174 -13.23 -6.01 -4.25
N GLU A 175 -13.04 -5.62 -5.51
CA GLU A 175 -13.61 -6.30 -6.67
C GLU A 175 -13.04 -7.70 -6.86
N ARG A 176 -11.73 -7.89 -6.63
CA ARG A 176 -11.05 -9.17 -6.86
C ARG A 176 -11.25 -10.17 -5.72
N PHE A 177 -11.23 -9.72 -4.47
CA PHE A 177 -11.14 -10.62 -3.31
C PHE A 177 -12.30 -10.49 -2.33
N ASN A 178 -13.00 -9.34 -2.28
CA ASN A 178 -14.02 -9.06 -1.27
C ASN A 178 -15.43 -8.80 -1.82
N ALA A 179 -15.68 -8.94 -3.13
CA ALA A 179 -16.91 -8.46 -3.77
C ALA A 179 -18.19 -9.02 -3.14
N ALA A 180 -18.18 -10.29 -2.75
CA ALA A 180 -19.29 -10.94 -2.07
C ALA A 180 -19.55 -10.35 -0.67
N ALA A 181 -18.49 -10.08 0.09
CA ALA A 181 -18.59 -9.47 1.42
C ALA A 181 -19.03 -8.00 1.33
N MET A 182 -18.52 -7.24 0.35
CA MET A 182 -18.94 -5.87 0.09
C MET A 182 -20.44 -5.79 -0.26
N THR A 183 -20.94 -6.78 -1.00
CA THR A 183 -22.37 -6.86 -1.33
C THR A 183 -23.20 -7.14 -0.09
N LYS A 184 -22.82 -8.14 0.71
CA LYS A 184 -23.48 -8.46 1.98
C LYS A 184 -23.49 -7.28 2.96
N ALA A 185 -22.40 -6.51 3.02
CA ALA A 185 -22.25 -5.40 3.95
C ALA A 185 -23.32 -4.32 3.76
N ARG A 186 -23.74 -4.05 2.52
CA ARG A 186 -24.80 -3.07 2.20
C ARG A 186 -26.16 -3.42 2.81
N GLU A 187 -26.40 -4.71 3.05
CA GLU A 187 -27.66 -5.24 3.59
C GLU A 187 -27.52 -5.64 5.08
N THR A 188 -26.34 -5.43 5.66
CA THR A 188 -26.05 -5.87 7.03
C THR A 188 -26.60 -4.88 8.04
N ASP A 189 -27.51 -5.33 8.89
CA ASP A 189 -27.88 -4.62 10.11
C ASP A 189 -26.81 -4.85 11.18
N TRP A 190 -25.83 -3.93 11.22
CA TRP A 190 -24.69 -3.97 12.13
C TRP A 190 -25.09 -4.02 13.61
N GLY A 191 -26.22 -3.41 13.98
CA GLY A 191 -26.69 -3.33 15.36
C GLY A 191 -27.14 -4.67 15.94
N ARG A 192 -27.39 -5.68 15.10
CA ARG A 192 -27.75 -7.04 15.55
C ARG A 192 -26.58 -7.84 16.08
N PHE A 193 -25.35 -7.45 15.76
CA PHE A 193 -24.16 -8.19 16.10
C PHE A 193 -23.44 -7.53 17.26
N ARG A 194 -22.82 -8.35 18.12
CA ARG A 194 -22.03 -7.83 19.25
C ARG A 194 -20.78 -7.11 18.74
N TYR A 195 -20.12 -7.68 17.74
CA TYR A 195 -18.90 -7.13 17.15
C TYR A 195 -19.11 -6.84 15.66
N LEU A 196 -18.46 -5.79 15.15
CA LEU A 196 -18.49 -5.46 13.72
C LEU A 196 -17.87 -6.56 12.86
N ALA A 197 -16.79 -7.16 13.36
CA ALA A 197 -16.10 -8.26 12.71
C ALA A 197 -15.32 -9.08 13.74
N ILE A 198 -14.93 -10.28 13.33
CA ILE A 198 -13.87 -11.08 13.96
C ILE A 198 -12.59 -10.87 13.16
N VAL A 199 -11.54 -10.30 13.73
CA VAL A 199 -10.25 -10.09 13.07
C VAL A 199 -9.32 -11.25 13.41
N ALA A 200 -9.05 -12.11 12.43
CA ALA A 200 -8.11 -13.22 12.52
C ALA A 200 -6.73 -12.76 12.02
N LEU A 201 -5.74 -12.79 12.92
CA LEU A 201 -4.40 -12.32 12.61
C LEU A 201 -3.55 -13.41 11.95
N GLY A 202 -2.80 -13.02 10.93
CA GLY A 202 -1.82 -13.85 10.26
C GLY A 202 -0.60 -14.11 11.13
N VAL A 203 -0.02 -15.29 10.93
CA VAL A 203 1.24 -15.71 11.55
C VAL A 203 2.00 -16.57 10.56
N GLY A 204 3.12 -16.07 10.08
CA GLY A 204 3.92 -16.71 9.06
C GLY A 204 4.46 -18.06 9.50
N PRO A 205 4.69 -18.99 8.55
CA PRO A 205 5.47 -20.20 8.80
C PRO A 205 6.93 -19.87 9.14
N ASP A 206 7.68 -20.89 9.55
CA ASP A 206 9.12 -20.78 9.78
C ASP A 206 9.94 -21.16 8.52
N ASP A 207 9.25 -21.52 7.43
CA ASP A 207 9.84 -22.00 6.17
C ASP A 207 9.05 -21.50 4.94
N LEU A 208 9.67 -21.56 3.75
CA LEU A 208 9.11 -21.04 2.49
C LEU A 208 8.07 -21.96 1.84
N ALA A 209 7.98 -23.22 2.25
CA ALA A 209 7.14 -24.24 1.60
C ALA A 209 5.77 -24.38 2.28
N THR A 210 5.67 -24.06 3.56
CA THR A 210 4.44 -24.17 4.34
C THR A 210 3.48 -23.03 4.00
N PRO A 211 2.28 -23.30 3.45
CA PRO A 211 1.34 -22.23 3.07
C PRO A 211 0.70 -21.53 4.27
N LEU A 212 0.31 -22.30 5.28
CA LEU A 212 -0.32 -21.80 6.49
C LEU A 212 0.30 -22.46 7.71
N SER A 213 0.88 -21.64 8.59
CA SER A 213 1.56 -22.11 9.81
C SER A 213 0.58 -22.81 10.77
N ALA A 214 1.13 -23.62 11.69
CA ALA A 214 0.33 -24.26 12.74
C ALA A 214 -0.40 -23.21 13.60
N ARG A 215 0.26 -22.08 13.91
CA ARG A 215 -0.33 -20.95 14.65
C ARG A 215 -1.45 -20.28 13.84
N GLY A 216 -1.25 -20.07 12.53
CA GLY A 216 -2.29 -19.56 11.63
C GLY A 216 -3.52 -20.47 11.58
N LYS A 217 -3.32 -21.80 11.57
CA LYS A 217 -4.43 -22.78 11.64
C LYS A 217 -5.21 -22.67 12.95
N VAL A 218 -4.55 -22.40 14.08
CA VAL A 218 -5.22 -22.14 15.37
C VAL A 218 -6.08 -20.88 15.27
N ASN A 219 -5.51 -19.78 14.75
CA ASN A 219 -6.23 -18.50 14.61
C ASN A 219 -7.47 -18.63 13.74
N VAL A 220 -7.36 -19.32 12.60
CA VAL A 220 -8.48 -19.63 11.69
C VAL A 220 -9.57 -20.41 12.41
N ARG A 221 -9.20 -21.44 13.20
CA ARG A 221 -10.18 -22.23 13.93
C ARG A 221 -10.93 -21.38 14.97
N LEU A 222 -10.21 -20.57 15.74
CA LEU A 222 -10.83 -19.66 16.71
C LEU A 222 -11.80 -18.70 16.03
N ALA A 223 -11.41 -18.13 14.89
CA ALA A 223 -12.27 -17.24 14.12
C ALA A 223 -13.55 -17.94 13.63
N ALA A 224 -13.42 -19.15 13.08
CA ALA A 224 -14.56 -19.95 12.64
C ALA A 224 -15.52 -20.28 13.80
N GLU A 225 -14.99 -20.63 14.97
CA GLU A 225 -15.80 -20.92 16.16
C GLU A 225 -16.57 -19.69 16.64
N ARG A 226 -15.95 -18.51 16.65
CA ARG A 226 -16.62 -17.24 17.03
C ARG A 226 -17.63 -16.79 15.99
N PHE A 227 -17.37 -17.05 14.72
CA PHE A 227 -18.33 -16.79 13.65
C PHE A 227 -19.56 -17.71 13.75
N ALA A 228 -19.35 -19.00 14.02
CA ALA A 228 -20.44 -19.96 14.22
C ALA A 228 -21.33 -19.63 15.43
N GLN A 229 -20.79 -18.92 16.43
CA GLN A 229 -21.55 -18.39 17.57
C GLN A 229 -22.38 -17.14 17.22
N GLY A 230 -22.30 -16.62 15.99
CA GLY A 230 -23.04 -15.45 15.54
C GLY A 230 -22.55 -14.12 16.13
N LEU A 231 -21.31 -14.06 16.62
CA LEU A 231 -20.79 -12.87 17.29
C LEU A 231 -20.58 -11.67 16.37
N ALA A 232 -20.34 -11.91 15.08
CA ALA A 232 -20.10 -10.89 14.07
C ALA A 232 -20.60 -11.33 12.69
N PRO A 233 -20.93 -10.39 11.78
CA PRO A 233 -21.35 -10.71 10.43
C PRO A 233 -20.19 -11.06 9.50
N PHE A 234 -18.95 -10.68 9.84
CA PHE A 234 -17.77 -10.87 9.02
C PHE A 234 -16.57 -11.41 9.82
N ILE A 235 -15.69 -12.13 9.13
CA ILE A 235 -14.33 -12.43 9.55
C ILE A 235 -13.38 -11.65 8.65
N ILE A 236 -12.54 -10.80 9.23
CA ILE A 236 -11.43 -10.15 8.51
C ILE A 236 -10.19 -11.01 8.75
N VAL A 237 -9.61 -11.55 7.67
CA VAL A 237 -8.31 -12.25 7.71
C VAL A 237 -7.22 -11.27 7.28
N SER A 238 -6.27 -11.00 8.18
CA SER A 238 -5.27 -9.93 8.01
C SER A 238 -3.85 -10.51 8.04
N GLY A 239 -3.04 -10.22 7.04
CA GLY A 239 -1.65 -10.66 6.97
C GLY A 239 -1.11 -10.84 5.55
N SER A 240 0.13 -10.39 5.34
CA SER A 240 0.84 -10.41 4.05
C SER A 240 1.87 -11.55 3.96
N ALA A 241 2.62 -11.60 2.86
CA ALA A 241 3.67 -12.60 2.60
C ALA A 241 5.04 -12.12 3.11
N VAL A 242 5.17 -12.00 4.44
CA VAL A 242 6.32 -11.32 5.08
C VAL A 242 7.32 -12.26 5.73
N HIS A 243 6.85 -13.28 6.43
CA HIS A 243 7.72 -14.19 7.19
C HIS A 243 7.54 -15.66 6.73
N PRO A 244 8.63 -16.35 6.35
CA PRO A 244 9.97 -15.80 6.16
C PRO A 244 10.05 -14.89 4.91
N ARG A 245 11.08 -14.04 4.85
CA ARG A 245 11.32 -13.16 3.69
C ARG A 245 11.39 -14.00 2.41
N GLY A 246 10.71 -13.54 1.37
CA GLY A 246 10.63 -14.25 0.08
C GLY A 246 9.56 -15.35 0.02
N THR A 247 8.75 -15.51 1.07
CA THR A 247 7.57 -16.38 0.98
C THR A 247 6.60 -15.88 -0.08
N ARG A 248 6.01 -16.80 -0.84
CA ARG A 248 4.92 -16.53 -1.80
C ARG A 248 3.54 -16.67 -1.19
N HIS A 249 3.47 -17.11 0.07
CA HIS A 249 2.23 -17.43 0.75
C HIS A 249 1.72 -16.20 1.50
N VAL A 250 0.65 -15.59 0.96
CA VAL A 250 -0.04 -14.47 1.59
C VAL A 250 -0.95 -15.01 2.67
N GLU A 251 -0.64 -14.71 3.93
CA GLU A 251 -1.33 -15.28 5.10
C GLU A 251 -2.85 -15.11 5.01
N ALA A 252 -3.35 -13.93 4.65
CA ALA A 252 -4.78 -13.66 4.54
C ALA A 252 -5.50 -14.56 3.51
N LEU A 253 -4.86 -14.85 2.37
CA LEU A 253 -5.44 -15.71 1.33
C LEU A 253 -5.46 -17.17 1.78
N GLU A 254 -4.39 -17.64 2.43
CA GLU A 254 -4.31 -19.01 2.95
C GLU A 254 -5.28 -19.22 4.12
N MET A 255 -5.49 -18.20 4.96
CA MET A 255 -6.51 -18.19 6.00
C MET A 255 -7.93 -18.19 5.43
N GLN A 256 -8.23 -17.38 4.41
CA GLN A 256 -9.52 -17.39 3.71
C GLN A 256 -9.82 -18.79 3.17
N ARG A 257 -8.87 -19.38 2.45
CA ARG A 257 -9.00 -20.74 1.91
C ARG A 257 -9.29 -21.75 3.01
N ALA A 258 -8.57 -21.69 4.13
CA ALA A 258 -8.80 -22.59 5.25
C ALA A 258 -10.19 -22.41 5.90
N LEU A 259 -10.70 -21.18 6.01
CA LEU A 259 -12.06 -20.91 6.52
C LEU A 259 -13.14 -21.51 5.63
N ILE A 260 -12.98 -21.40 4.30
CA ILE A 260 -13.92 -21.97 3.32
C ILE A 260 -13.82 -23.50 3.33
N ASP A 261 -12.64 -24.03 3.00
CA ASP A 261 -12.45 -25.46 2.69
C ASP A 261 -12.68 -26.34 3.92
N ARG A 262 -12.32 -25.86 5.13
CA ARG A 262 -12.32 -26.69 6.35
C ARG A 262 -13.47 -26.40 7.30
N PHE A 263 -14.01 -25.18 7.28
CA PHE A 263 -15.05 -24.75 8.22
C PHE A 263 -16.36 -24.35 7.54
N GLY A 264 -16.40 -24.35 6.20
CA GLY A 264 -17.62 -24.02 5.45
C GLY A 264 -18.08 -22.58 5.64
N VAL A 265 -17.19 -21.66 6.06
CA VAL A 265 -17.53 -20.26 6.21
C VAL A 265 -17.81 -19.69 4.82
N PRO A 266 -18.99 -19.06 4.58
CA PRO A 266 -19.33 -18.57 3.26
C PRO A 266 -18.37 -17.44 2.85
N PRO A 267 -17.92 -17.39 1.58
CA PRO A 267 -17.04 -16.32 1.09
C PRO A 267 -17.58 -14.90 1.35
N ALA A 268 -18.91 -14.73 1.29
CA ALA A 268 -19.58 -13.46 1.60
C ALA A 268 -19.43 -13.00 3.05
N ALA A 269 -18.95 -13.85 3.96
CA ALA A 269 -18.65 -13.50 5.35
C ALA A 269 -17.16 -13.30 5.60
N ILE A 270 -16.29 -13.46 4.61
CA ILE A 270 -14.84 -13.34 4.78
C ILE A 270 -14.36 -12.11 4.02
N VAL A 271 -13.54 -11.30 4.67
CA VAL A 271 -12.92 -10.10 4.12
C VAL A 271 -11.42 -10.28 4.19
N VAL A 272 -10.76 -10.25 3.04
CA VAL A 272 -9.32 -10.38 2.89
C VAL A 272 -8.67 -9.02 3.07
N GLU A 273 -7.66 -8.99 3.94
CA GLU A 273 -6.75 -7.87 4.14
C GLU A 273 -5.31 -8.41 3.96
N PRO A 274 -4.73 -8.32 2.75
CA PRO A 274 -3.48 -8.99 2.42
C PRO A 274 -2.23 -8.10 2.58
N TYR A 275 -2.39 -6.85 3.05
CA TYR A 275 -1.31 -5.89 3.09
C TYR A 275 -0.59 -5.88 4.44
N ALA A 276 -1.24 -6.24 5.55
CA ALA A 276 -0.62 -6.10 6.87
C ALA A 276 0.70 -6.87 7.00
N ARG A 277 1.78 -6.14 7.27
CA ARG A 277 3.15 -6.67 7.42
C ARG A 277 3.59 -6.77 8.87
N HIS A 278 2.86 -6.12 9.77
CA HIS A 278 3.19 -6.02 11.20
C HIS A 278 1.95 -6.14 12.08
N THR A 279 2.12 -6.51 13.35
CA THR A 279 1.01 -6.55 14.31
C THR A 279 0.25 -5.21 14.41
N THR A 280 0.99 -4.09 14.31
CA THR A 280 0.43 -2.73 14.32
C THR A 280 -0.43 -2.49 13.07
N THR A 281 0.06 -2.86 11.89
CA THR A 281 -0.67 -2.65 10.63
C THR A 281 -1.83 -3.61 10.44
N ASN A 282 -1.85 -4.79 11.07
CA ASN A 282 -3.02 -5.67 11.09
C ASN A 282 -4.27 -4.93 11.62
N LEU A 283 -4.17 -4.26 12.78
CA LEU A 283 -5.32 -3.56 13.38
C LEU A 283 -5.66 -2.27 12.62
N ARG A 284 -4.65 -1.58 12.08
CA ARG A 284 -4.84 -0.43 11.18
C ARG A 284 -5.63 -0.85 9.93
N ASN A 285 -5.21 -1.92 9.26
CA ASN A 285 -5.81 -2.34 8.00
C ASN A 285 -7.17 -3.00 8.21
N ALA A 286 -7.38 -3.72 9.31
CA ALA A 286 -8.70 -4.17 9.71
C ALA A 286 -9.69 -2.99 9.86
N THR A 287 -9.24 -1.87 10.43
CA THR A 287 -10.04 -0.63 10.49
C THR A 287 -10.37 -0.09 9.10
N ARG A 288 -9.40 -0.09 8.17
CA ARG A 288 -9.62 0.34 6.78
C ARG A 288 -10.63 -0.57 6.06
N ARG A 289 -10.58 -1.89 6.29
CA ARG A 289 -11.57 -2.83 5.74
C ARG A 289 -12.97 -2.60 6.32
N LEU A 290 -13.09 -2.38 7.64
CA LEU A 290 -14.36 -2.03 8.27
C LEU A 290 -14.96 -0.75 7.68
N HIS A 291 -14.13 0.26 7.44
CA HIS A 291 -14.56 1.49 6.78
C HIS A 291 -15.04 1.24 5.35
N ALA A 292 -14.31 0.44 4.56
CA ALA A 292 -14.72 0.07 3.20
C ALA A 292 -16.07 -0.67 3.17
N LEU A 293 -16.35 -1.51 4.17
CA LEU A 293 -17.63 -2.20 4.34
C LEU A 293 -18.78 -1.25 4.76
N GLY A 294 -18.50 0.00 5.13
CA GLY A 294 -19.49 0.93 5.68
C GLY A 294 -19.86 0.64 7.14
N ALA A 295 -19.01 -0.08 7.88
CA ALA A 295 -19.27 -0.43 9.28
C ALA A 295 -19.19 0.81 10.20
N PRO A 296 -20.05 0.91 11.23
CA PRO A 296 -20.01 2.01 12.19
C PRO A 296 -18.84 1.86 13.16
N LEU A 297 -17.70 2.50 12.88
CA LEU A 297 -16.43 2.37 13.62
C LEU A 297 -16.49 2.68 15.13
N ALA A 298 -17.60 3.24 15.62
CA ALA A 298 -17.83 3.44 17.05
C ALA A 298 -18.09 2.13 17.83
N GLN A 299 -18.38 1.02 17.13
CA GLN A 299 -18.61 -0.29 17.71
C GLN A 299 -17.33 -1.15 17.73
N ASP A 300 -17.30 -2.10 18.67
CA ASP A 300 -16.14 -2.97 18.89
C ASP A 300 -15.99 -4.07 17.84
N VAL A 301 -14.75 -4.56 17.71
CA VAL A 301 -14.42 -5.78 16.97
C VAL A 301 -13.75 -6.79 17.90
N LEU A 302 -13.87 -8.07 17.57
CA LEU A 302 -13.19 -9.14 18.30
C LEU A 302 -11.92 -9.54 17.55
N VAL A 303 -10.76 -9.31 18.14
CA VAL A 303 -9.48 -9.78 17.61
C VAL A 303 -9.20 -11.17 18.16
N VAL A 304 -8.88 -12.13 17.30
CA VAL A 304 -8.55 -13.50 17.67
C VAL A 304 -7.15 -13.88 17.17
N SER A 305 -6.34 -14.45 18.06
CA SER A 305 -5.03 -15.01 17.71
C SER A 305 -4.53 -15.97 18.79
N ASN A 306 -3.34 -16.53 18.60
CA ASN A 306 -2.63 -17.30 19.61
C ASN A 306 -2.30 -16.40 20.83
N VAL A 307 -2.11 -17.02 21.99
CA VAL A 307 -1.98 -16.32 23.28
C VAL A 307 -0.86 -15.28 23.25
N GLY A 308 0.33 -15.65 22.76
CA GLY A 308 1.47 -14.74 22.73
C GLY A 308 1.25 -13.51 21.83
N HIS A 309 0.49 -13.66 20.73
CA HIS A 309 0.16 -12.54 19.86
C HIS A 309 -0.87 -11.60 20.50
N ILE A 310 -1.85 -12.15 21.22
CA ILE A 310 -2.81 -11.36 21.99
C ILE A 310 -2.13 -10.67 23.17
N ASP A 311 -1.23 -11.36 23.88
CA ASP A 311 -0.40 -10.77 24.95
C ASP A 311 0.37 -9.55 24.43
N ALA A 312 0.97 -9.67 23.23
CA ALA A 312 1.64 -8.55 22.60
C ALA A 312 0.69 -7.38 22.35
N ILE A 313 -0.51 -7.62 21.80
CA ILE A 313 -1.50 -6.57 21.46
C ILE A 313 -2.04 -5.85 22.70
N VAL A 314 -2.33 -6.57 23.77
CA VAL A 314 -2.89 -5.96 24.99
C VAL A 314 -1.82 -5.32 25.88
N SER A 315 -0.54 -5.44 25.52
CA SER A 315 0.57 -4.89 26.30
C SER A 315 0.71 -3.37 26.14
N PRO A 316 1.22 -2.67 27.16
CA PRO A 316 1.61 -1.26 27.02
C PRO A 316 2.66 -1.02 25.93
N ALA A 317 3.51 -2.02 25.65
CA ALA A 317 4.51 -1.94 24.59
C ALA A 317 3.87 -1.79 23.21
N PHE A 318 2.68 -2.33 22.99
CA PHE A 318 1.94 -2.16 21.74
C PHE A 318 1.56 -0.69 21.48
N VAL A 319 1.16 0.04 22.53
CA VAL A 319 0.85 1.47 22.43
C VAL A 319 2.07 2.28 21.99
N ILE A 320 3.22 2.01 22.61
CA ILE A 320 4.51 2.65 22.25
C ILE A 320 4.88 2.31 20.82
N ARG A 321 4.74 1.03 20.45
CA ARG A 321 5.05 0.52 19.11
C ARG A 321 4.18 1.18 18.03
N ASN A 322 2.87 1.31 18.24
CA ASN A 322 1.96 2.02 17.34
C ASN A 322 2.38 3.49 17.15
N GLN A 323 2.76 4.17 18.24
CA GLN A 323 3.20 5.56 18.16
C GLN A 323 4.50 5.71 17.36
N ALA A 324 5.45 4.78 17.55
CA ALA A 324 6.71 4.80 16.83
C ALA A 324 6.57 4.42 15.35
N GLU A 325 5.65 3.50 15.03
CA GLU A 325 5.52 2.94 13.68
C GLU A 325 4.54 3.71 12.80
N LEU A 326 3.38 4.05 13.35
CA LEU A 326 2.27 4.68 12.63
C LEU A 326 2.17 6.19 12.93
N GLY A 327 2.72 6.65 14.06
CA GLY A 327 2.53 8.01 14.56
C GLY A 327 1.17 8.26 15.23
N TYR A 328 0.35 7.22 15.39
CA TYR A 328 -0.97 7.27 16.02
C TYR A 328 -1.38 5.89 16.55
N GLN A 329 -2.45 5.84 17.33
CA GLN A 329 -3.06 4.57 17.75
C GLN A 329 -4.12 4.13 16.73
N PRO A 330 -4.06 2.90 16.19
CA PRO A 330 -5.03 2.45 15.19
C PRO A 330 -6.44 2.26 15.78
N GLY A 331 -6.50 2.13 17.10
CA GLY A 331 -7.72 2.01 17.90
C GLY A 331 -7.37 1.85 19.37
N THR A 332 -8.34 1.46 20.19
CA THR A 332 -8.13 1.19 21.62
C THR A 332 -8.48 -0.24 21.97
N ILE A 333 -7.75 -0.83 22.91
CA ILE A 333 -8.10 -2.14 23.48
C ILE A 333 -9.10 -1.91 24.60
N ALA A 334 -10.32 -2.40 24.42
CA ALA A 334 -11.45 -2.21 25.34
C ALA A 334 -11.62 -3.39 26.32
N GLY A 335 -10.97 -4.53 26.07
CA GLY A 335 -11.04 -5.68 26.96
C GLY A 335 -10.33 -6.92 26.43
N ARG A 336 -10.26 -7.96 27.25
CA ARG A 336 -9.64 -9.24 26.94
C ARG A 336 -10.56 -10.39 27.41
N PRO A 337 -11.52 -10.85 26.59
CA PRO A 337 -12.50 -11.84 27.03
C PRO A 337 -11.90 -13.22 27.34
N SER A 338 -10.78 -13.57 26.69
CA SER A 338 -10.05 -14.82 26.92
C SER A 338 -8.57 -14.66 26.57
N PRO A 339 -7.70 -15.65 26.88
CA PRO A 339 -6.29 -15.58 26.52
C PRO A 339 -6.03 -15.40 25.02
N ASN A 340 -6.96 -15.83 24.16
CA ASN A 340 -6.86 -15.79 22.70
C ASN A 340 -7.65 -14.64 22.05
N GLU A 341 -8.21 -13.73 22.85
CA GLU A 341 -9.09 -12.67 22.36
C GLU A 341 -8.77 -11.31 22.95
N ALA A 342 -8.87 -10.28 22.12
CA ALA A 342 -8.93 -8.88 22.56
C ALA A 342 -10.15 -8.20 21.94
N VAL A 343 -10.77 -7.29 22.68
CA VAL A 343 -11.78 -6.38 22.15
C VAL A 343 -11.07 -5.11 21.70
N PHE A 344 -11.22 -4.75 20.44
CA PHE A 344 -10.60 -3.58 19.84
C PHE A 344 -11.69 -2.61 19.38
N ARG A 345 -11.52 -1.31 19.64
CA ARG A 345 -12.36 -0.25 19.10
C ARG A 345 -11.59 0.51 18.01
N PRO A 346 -12.00 0.41 16.74
CA PRO A 346 -11.32 1.08 15.64
C PRO A 346 -11.32 2.61 15.79
N LEU A 347 -10.28 3.27 15.27
CA LEU A 347 -10.24 4.74 15.16
C LEU A 347 -10.02 5.18 13.71
N ALA A 348 -10.73 6.24 13.31
CA ALA A 348 -10.64 6.82 11.97
C ALA A 348 -9.22 7.33 11.61
N ALA A 349 -8.34 7.52 12.60
CA ALA A 349 -6.93 7.81 12.36
C ALA A 349 -6.25 6.75 11.46
N SER A 350 -6.73 5.51 11.46
CA SER A 350 -6.25 4.41 10.61
C SER A 350 -6.53 4.59 9.11
N LEU A 351 -7.35 5.57 8.72
CA LEU A 351 -7.68 5.86 7.31
C LEU A 351 -6.61 6.71 6.60
N ARG A 352 -5.60 7.18 7.33
CA ARG A 352 -4.46 7.92 6.77
C ARG A 352 -3.60 6.98 5.95
N ILE A 353 -3.05 7.48 4.85
CA ILE A 353 -1.99 6.81 4.08
C ILE A 353 -0.66 7.00 4.83
N ASP A 354 0.14 5.94 4.87
CA ASP A 354 1.44 5.83 5.55
C ASP A 354 2.52 5.29 4.59
N PRO A 355 3.06 6.15 3.72
CA PRO A 355 4.11 5.74 2.77
C PRO A 355 5.46 5.52 3.45
N GLY A 356 5.56 5.65 4.78
CA GLY A 356 6.75 5.26 5.55
C GLY A 356 6.95 3.75 5.62
N ASP A 357 5.89 2.96 5.41
CA ASP A 357 5.95 1.54 5.06
C ASP A 357 5.43 1.38 3.62
N PRO A 358 6.28 1.51 2.59
CA PRO A 358 5.84 1.60 1.21
C PRO A 358 5.20 0.31 0.68
N LEU A 359 5.31 -0.80 1.41
CA LEU A 359 4.71 -2.08 1.05
C LEU A 359 3.33 -2.28 1.68
N ASP A 360 2.96 -1.41 2.62
CA ASP A 360 1.67 -1.37 3.31
C ASP A 360 1.26 0.09 3.60
N PRO A 361 1.06 0.92 2.57
CA PRO A 361 0.76 2.35 2.74
C PRO A 361 -0.67 2.61 3.20
#